data_AF-A0A920UJ46-F1
#
_entry.id   AF-A0A920UJ46-F1
#
_cell.length_a   1.000
_cell.length_b   1.000
_cell.length_c   1.000
_cell.angle_alpha   90.00
_cell.angle_beta   90.00
_cell.angle_gamma   90.00
#
_symmetry.space_group_name_H-M   'P 1'
#
loop_
_entity.id
_entity.type
_entity.pdbx_description
1 polymer ?
#
loop_
_entity_poly.entity_id
_entity_poly.type
_entity_poly.pdbx_seq_one_letter_code
_entity_poly.pdbx_strand_id
1 'polypeptide(L)'
;MTLPDLFENFDPLMVRYFIAASHYRSVVDFNENVLRSAAVSLKRLHQTVQKLREQKPEEAKSSGKNLKNSAGVSARQWMMISQHRRH
;
A
#
# COMPACT_ATOMS: atom_id res chain seq x y z
N MET A 1 -28.48 -12.11 -16.51
CA MET A 1 -27.93 -11.27 -15.43
C MET A 1 -27.42 -9.99 -16.06
N THR A 2 -27.95 -8.84 -15.68
CA THR A 2 -27.48 -7.54 -16.17
C THR A 2 -26.41 -6.96 -15.23
N LEU A 3 -25.69 -5.92 -15.66
CA LEU A 3 -24.72 -5.23 -14.80
C LEU A 3 -25.37 -4.59 -13.55
N PRO A 4 -26.54 -3.93 -13.63
CA PRO A 4 -27.23 -3.45 -12.45
C PRO A 4 -27.55 -4.58 -11.46
N ASP A 5 -28.16 -5.68 -11.92
CA ASP A 5 -28.51 -6.83 -11.07
C ASP A 5 -27.28 -7.43 -10.37
N LEU A 6 -26.11 -7.36 -11.02
CA LEU A 6 -24.84 -7.80 -10.45
C LEU A 6 -24.47 -6.98 -9.21
N PHE A 7 -24.53 -5.64 -9.31
CA PHE A 7 -24.11 -4.77 -8.22
C PHE A 7 -25.10 -4.72 -7.05
N GLU A 8 -26.34 -5.18 -7.24
CA GLU A 8 -27.27 -5.40 -6.14
C GLU A 8 -26.88 -6.59 -5.25
N ASN A 9 -26.23 -7.60 -5.84
CA ASN A 9 -25.96 -8.88 -5.17
C ASN A 9 -24.47 -9.09 -4.83
N PHE A 10 -23.56 -8.35 -5.47
CA PHE A 10 -22.11 -8.56 -5.36
C PHE A 10 -21.36 -7.24 -5.12
N ASP A 11 -20.39 -7.27 -4.20
CA ASP A 11 -19.50 -6.13 -3.93
C ASP A 11 -18.71 -5.73 -5.19
N PRO A 12 -18.71 -4.45 -5.60
CA PRO A 12 -17.93 -3.98 -6.74
C PRO A 12 -16.44 -4.34 -6.71
N LEU A 13 -15.84 -4.44 -5.51
CA LEU A 13 -14.45 -4.85 -5.35
C LEU A 13 -14.24 -6.31 -5.76
N MET A 14 -15.20 -7.18 -5.48
CA MET A 14 -15.16 -8.57 -5.91
C MET A 14 -15.27 -8.67 -7.44
N VAL A 15 -16.15 -7.90 -8.06
CA VAL A 15 -16.27 -7.84 -9.52
C VAL A 15 -14.97 -7.36 -10.15
N ARG A 16 -14.34 -6.31 -9.58
CA ARG A 16 -13.03 -5.83 -10.03
C ARG A 16 -11.94 -6.88 -9.89
N TYR A 17 -11.89 -7.57 -8.74
CA TYR A 17 -10.94 -8.65 -8.52
C TYR A 17 -11.15 -9.77 -9.53
N PHE A 18 -12.39 -10.16 -9.78
CA PHE A 18 -12.74 -11.19 -10.75
C PHE A 18 -12.26 -10.83 -12.16
N ILE A 19 -12.52 -9.61 -12.63
CA ILE A 19 -12.07 -9.14 -13.95
C ILE A 19 -10.54 -9.13 -14.02
N ALA A 20 -9.86 -8.65 -12.97
CA ALA A 20 -8.39 -8.59 -12.92
C ALA A 20 -7.72 -9.98 -12.82
N ALA A 21 -8.36 -10.92 -12.14
CA ALA A 21 -7.88 -12.29 -11.98
C ALA A 21 -8.18 -13.16 -13.21
N SER A 22 -9.16 -12.78 -14.01
CA SER A 22 -9.53 -13.50 -15.23
C SER A 22 -8.59 -13.16 -16.38
N HIS A 23 -8.27 -14.15 -17.21
CA HIS A 23 -7.47 -13.91 -18.39
C HIS A 23 -8.28 -13.12 -19.42
N TYR A 24 -7.92 -11.86 -19.66
CA TYR A 24 -8.69 -10.93 -20.51
C TYR A 24 -8.90 -11.39 -21.96
N ARG A 25 -8.12 -12.37 -22.44
CA ARG A 25 -8.24 -12.92 -23.80
C ARG A 25 -9.16 -14.14 -23.91
N SER A 26 -9.63 -14.69 -22.80
CA SER A 26 -10.62 -15.77 -22.83
C SER A 26 -12.02 -15.19 -22.68
N VAL A 27 -12.99 -15.75 -23.39
CA VAL A 27 -14.40 -15.49 -23.11
C VAL A 27 -14.66 -16.02 -21.71
N VAL A 28 -14.84 -15.11 -20.78
CA VAL A 28 -15.13 -15.45 -19.39
C VAL A 28 -16.64 -15.60 -19.28
N ASP A 29 -17.10 -16.82 -19.06
CA ASP A 29 -18.51 -17.10 -18.81
C ASP A 29 -18.90 -16.53 -17.45
N PHE A 30 -19.58 -15.38 -17.50
CA PHE A 30 -19.99 -14.66 -16.33
C PHE A 30 -21.19 -15.35 -15.67
N ASN A 31 -20.97 -15.96 -14.51
CA ASN A 31 -22.05 -16.55 -13.72
C ASN A 31 -21.80 -16.43 -12.22
N GLU A 32 -22.86 -16.65 -11.46
CA GLU A 32 -22.88 -16.50 -10.01
C GLU A 32 -21.87 -17.41 -9.27
N ASN A 33 -21.62 -18.61 -9.80
CA ASN A 33 -20.69 -19.57 -9.18
C ASN A 33 -19.24 -19.11 -9.31
N VAL A 34 -18.89 -18.50 -10.45
CA VAL A 34 -17.55 -17.97 -10.67
C VAL A 34 -17.31 -16.74 -9.79
N LEU A 35 -18.31 -15.87 -9.63
CA LEU A 35 -18.24 -14.72 -8.71
C LEU A 35 -18.10 -15.17 -7.25
N ARG A 36 -18.87 -16.16 -6.80
CA ARG A 36 -18.72 -16.74 -5.46
C ARG A 36 -17.31 -17.29 -5.23
N SER A 37 -16.74 -17.95 -6.24
CA SER A 37 -15.37 -18.44 -6.19
C SER A 37 -14.35 -17.29 -6.08
N ALA A 38 -14.56 -16.21 -6.85
CA ALA A 38 -13.74 -15.01 -6.77
C ALA A 38 -13.83 -14.34 -5.38
N ALA A 39 -15.01 -14.34 -4.75
CA ALA A 39 -15.21 -13.82 -3.40
C ALA A 39 -14.42 -14.62 -2.35
N VAL A 40 -14.40 -15.95 -2.46
CA VAL A 40 -13.60 -16.82 -1.57
C VAL A 40 -12.10 -16.53 -1.75
N SER A 41 -11.63 -16.40 -2.98
CA SER A 41 -10.23 -16.08 -3.29
C SER A 41 -9.82 -14.70 -2.77
N LEU A 42 -10.68 -13.69 -2.95
CA LEU A 42 -10.46 -12.33 -2.43
C LEU A 42 -10.40 -12.33 -0.89
N LYS A 43 -11.30 -13.07 -0.22
CA LYS A 43 -11.27 -13.23 1.23
C LYS A 43 -9.95 -13.83 1.72
N ARG A 44 -9.46 -14.86 1.04
CA ARG A 44 -8.15 -15.48 1.37
C ARG A 44 -7.00 -14.50 1.18
N LEU A 45 -7.03 -13.69 0.11
CA LEU A 45 -6.02 -12.66 -0.13
C LEU A 45 -6.00 -11.63 1.01
N HIS A 46 -7.15 -11.12 1.43
CA HIS A 46 -7.24 -10.20 2.57
C HIS A 46 -6.72 -10.82 3.86
N GLN A 47 -7.06 -12.08 4.14
CA GLN A 47 -6.55 -12.80 5.31
C GLN A 47 -5.03 -12.95 5.29
N THR A 48 -4.44 -13.25 4.13
CA THR A 48 -2.98 -13.33 3.99
C THR A 48 -2.33 -11.98 4.25
N VAL A 49 -2.84 -10.90 3.65
CA VAL A 49 -2.32 -9.54 3.87
C VAL A 49 -2.44 -9.14 5.34
N GLN A 50 -3.55 -9.45 5.99
CA GLN A 50 -3.75 -9.19 7.42
C GLN A 50 -2.72 -9.93 8.27
N LYS A 51 -2.56 -11.24 8.08
CA LYS A 51 -1.56 -12.04 8.80
C LYS A 51 -0.15 -11.50 8.60
N LEU A 52 0.21 -11.15 7.37
CA LEU A 52 1.51 -10.55 7.08
C LEU A 52 1.70 -9.24 7.84
N ARG A 53 0.68 -8.38 7.94
CA ARG A 53 0.75 -7.14 8.72
C ARG A 53 0.89 -7.38 10.22
N GLU A 54 0.18 -8.37 10.76
CA GLU A 54 0.27 -8.77 12.17
C GLU A 54 1.63 -9.37 12.52
N GLN A 55 2.30 -10.02 11.57
CA GLN A 55 3.63 -10.63 11.76
C GLN A 55 4.79 -9.64 11.61
N LYS A 56 4.56 -8.41 11.13
CA LYS A 56 5.64 -7.42 11.04
C LYS A 56 5.95 -6.90 12.45
N PRO A 57 7.18 -7.06 12.97
CA PRO A 57 7.57 -6.39 14.20
C PRO A 57 7.40 -4.87 14.02
N GLU A 58 6.97 -4.20 15.10
CA GLU A 58 6.72 -2.74 15.22
C GLU A 58 8.00 -1.89 15.05
N GLU A 59 8.87 -2.18 14.08
CA GLU A 59 10.11 -1.44 13.82
C GLU A 59 9.92 -0.27 12.84
N ALA A 60 8.69 0.05 12.45
CA ALA A 60 8.41 1.07 11.42
C ALA A 60 7.64 2.30 11.94
N LYS A 61 7.53 2.52 13.26
CA LYS A 61 6.87 3.73 13.82
C LYS A 61 7.81 4.78 14.41
N SER A 62 9.15 4.59 14.40
CA SER A 62 10.09 5.58 14.98
C SER A 62 10.95 6.36 13.96
N SER A 63 11.05 5.94 12.70
CA SER A 63 11.93 6.60 11.73
C SER A 63 11.22 7.75 10.99
N GLY A 64 11.16 8.92 11.63
CA GLY A 64 10.63 10.13 10.99
C GLY A 64 10.76 11.44 11.79
N LYS A 65 11.29 11.41 13.01
CA LYS A 65 11.36 12.60 13.88
C LYS A 65 12.74 12.82 14.51
N ASN A 66 13.81 12.90 13.72
CA ASN A 66 15.06 13.55 14.18
C ASN A 66 15.98 14.04 13.04
N LEU A 67 15.49 14.90 12.15
CA LEU A 67 16.34 15.57 11.14
C LEU A 67 16.24 17.11 11.16
N LYS A 68 15.59 17.68 12.18
CA LYS A 68 15.64 19.10 12.49
C LYS A 68 16.29 19.22 13.86
N ASN A 69 17.57 19.59 13.92
CA ASN A 69 18.28 20.17 15.09
C ASN A 69 19.81 20.21 14.89
N SER A 70 20.35 19.78 13.74
CA SER A 70 21.80 19.89 13.44
C SER A 70 22.20 21.15 12.66
N ALA A 71 21.25 21.93 12.13
CA ALA A 71 21.56 23.15 11.36
C ALA A 71 21.97 24.37 12.21
N GLY A 72 21.99 24.25 13.54
CA GLY A 72 22.25 25.39 14.45
C GLY A 72 23.66 25.46 15.05
N VAL A 73 24.44 24.37 15.05
CA VAL A 73 25.70 24.31 15.82
C VAL A 73 26.94 24.65 14.99
N SER A 74 26.81 24.80 13.67
CA SER A 74 27.97 24.97 12.76
C SER A 74 28.08 26.34 12.10
N ALA A 75 27.52 27.42 12.66
CA ALA A 75 27.75 28.77 12.11
C ALA A 75 28.87 29.51 12.86
N ARG A 76 28.96 29.36 14.19
CA ARG A 76 29.95 30.06 15.02
C ARG A 76 31.36 29.45 14.92
N GLN A 77 31.45 28.14 14.67
CA GLN A 77 32.72 27.43 14.58
C GLN A 77 33.48 27.72 13.28
N TRP A 78 32.76 27.96 12.16
CA TRP A 78 33.37 28.34 10.88
C TRP A 78 33.76 29.82 10.83
N MET A 79 33.08 30.68 11.61
CA MET A 79 33.42 32.10 11.70
C MET A 79 34.75 32.35 12.41
N MET A 80 35.16 31.50 13.37
CA MET A 80 36.48 31.60 14.00
C MET A 80 37.63 31.14 13.08
N ILE A 81 37.40 30.18 12.20
CA ILE A 81 38.43 29.62 11.31
C ILE A 81 38.76 30.57 10.14
N SER A 82 37.84 31.45 9.75
CA SER A 82 38.03 32.35 8.60
C SER A 82 38.77 33.67 8.90
N GLN A 83 38.96 34.04 10.18
CA GLN A 83 39.65 35.30 10.55
C GLN A 83 41.18 35.14 10.66
N HIS A 84 41.72 33.92 10.59
CA HIS A 84 43.16 33.66 10.72
C HIS A 84 43.92 33.50 9.38
N ARG A 85 43.28 33.84 8.25
CA ARG A 85 43.91 33.81 6.92
C ARG A 85 43.77 35.14 6.17
N ARG A 86 44.16 36.23 6.83
CA ARG A 86 44.56 37.49 6.19
C ARG A 86 45.87 37.96 6.82
N HIS A 87 46.97 37.48 6.25
CA HIS A 87 48.18 38.27 6.06
C HIS A 87 48.14 38.79 4.62
#